data_AF-A0A8S3DNE2-F1
#
_entry.id   AF-A0A8S3DNE2-F1
#
_cell.length_a   1.000
_cell.length_b   1.000
_cell.length_c   1.000
_cell.angle_alpha   90.00
_cell.angle_beta   90.00
_cell.angle_gamma   90.00
#
_symmetry.space_group_name_H-M   'P 1'
#
loop_
_entity.id
_entity.type
_entity.pdbx_description
1 polymer ?
#
loop_
_entity_poly.entity_id
_entity_poly.type
_entity_poly.pdbx_seq_one_letter_code
_entity_poly.pdbx_strand_id
1 'polypeptide(L)'
;MFDDNDDAPVTLTVNKSYANKYQNWREKEEKQKLIARYGSDIEDSSDDESEDDNAEDWTDDVEKEFLRCYSILKKRDPKIYDSNTQFFNTTESSSANDSHETNKRKKEKKMTLKDAEIQYAFAEAMHKDDDHNDKQIQTNGKKSIVEEQEEIKKSIKSILPGTDDDDLFTRKLKTDEEKTKEEQDYIEWLKGQKNEITDSSIKSDLKYLHDYWNDPSLSERDRFLRDFILNKMHLQHADDDDDDETRFEIKVFLQVQFYF
;
A
#
# COMPACT_ATOMS: atom_id res chain seq x y z
N MET A 1 -22.40 -32.23 -72.09
CA MET A 1 -22.99 -30.91 -71.83
C MET A 1 -22.96 -30.75 -70.32
N PHE A 2 -21.90 -30.14 -69.80
CA PHE A 2 -21.80 -29.77 -68.39
C PHE A 2 -22.26 -28.32 -68.33
N ASP A 3 -23.34 -28.12 -67.60
CA ASP A 3 -24.02 -26.84 -67.46
C ASP A 3 -23.15 -25.88 -66.65
N ASP A 4 -23.17 -24.63 -67.07
CA ASP A 4 -22.29 -23.56 -66.62
C ASP A 4 -22.96 -22.83 -65.45
N ASN A 5 -22.14 -22.46 -64.46
CA ASN A 5 -22.30 -21.26 -63.63
C ASN A 5 -23.25 -21.27 -62.42
N ASP A 6 -22.70 -21.62 -61.25
CA ASP A 6 -23.03 -20.99 -59.96
C ASP A 6 -21.73 -20.51 -59.30
N ASP A 7 -21.10 -19.47 -59.85
CA ASP A 7 -19.95 -18.79 -59.26
C ASP A 7 -20.41 -17.84 -58.14
N ALA A 8 -20.99 -18.41 -57.08
CA ALA A 8 -21.20 -17.71 -55.83
C ALA A 8 -19.84 -17.63 -55.10
N PRO A 9 -19.37 -16.45 -54.66
CA PRO A 9 -18.11 -16.35 -53.94
C PRO A 9 -18.24 -17.11 -52.61
N VAL A 10 -17.65 -18.30 -52.54
CA VAL A 10 -17.63 -19.11 -51.33
C VAL A 10 -16.75 -18.39 -50.30
N THR A 11 -17.38 -17.74 -49.33
CA THR A 11 -16.67 -17.14 -48.20
C THR A 11 -16.23 -18.25 -47.26
N LEU A 12 -14.94 -18.59 -47.29
CA LEU A 12 -14.34 -19.51 -46.33
C LEU A 12 -14.21 -18.82 -44.96
N THR A 13 -15.03 -19.24 -44.00
CA THR A 13 -14.94 -18.79 -42.61
C THR A 13 -14.13 -19.79 -41.81
N VAL A 14 -12.99 -19.37 -41.24
CA VAL A 14 -12.18 -20.22 -40.38
C VAL A 14 -12.87 -20.38 -39.02
N ASN A 15 -12.95 -21.62 -38.54
CA ASN A 15 -13.43 -21.90 -37.20
C ASN A 15 -12.37 -21.48 -36.16
N LYS A 16 -12.56 -20.31 -35.56
CA LYS A 16 -11.66 -19.74 -34.54
C LYS A 16 -11.43 -20.69 -33.35
N SER A 17 -12.46 -21.41 -32.91
CA SER A 17 -12.33 -22.36 -31.79
C SER A 17 -11.43 -23.56 -32.12
N TYR A 18 -11.39 -23.96 -33.40
CA TYR A 18 -10.49 -25.02 -33.86
C TYR A 18 -9.07 -24.48 -34.09
N ALA A 19 -8.94 -23.28 -34.65
CA ALA A 19 -7.64 -22.63 -34.85
C ALA A 19 -6.88 -22.47 -33.53
N ASN A 20 -7.53 -21.96 -32.47
CA ASN A 20 -6.89 -21.79 -31.16
C ASN A 20 -6.49 -23.15 -30.55
N LYS A 21 -7.36 -24.18 -30.64
CA LYS A 21 -7.01 -25.52 -30.16
C LYS A 21 -5.85 -26.14 -30.93
N TYR A 22 -5.79 -25.91 -32.23
CA TYR A 22 -4.72 -26.40 -33.09
C TYR A 22 -3.40 -25.70 -32.77
N GLN A 23 -3.44 -24.38 -32.55
CA GLN A 23 -2.30 -23.57 -32.12
C GLN A 23 -1.70 -24.11 -30.81
N ASN A 24 -2.52 -24.22 -29.76
CA ASN A 24 -2.08 -24.70 -28.45
C ASN A 24 -1.56 -26.14 -28.51
N TRP A 25 -2.14 -26.98 -29.37
CA TRP A 25 -1.66 -28.35 -29.56
C TRP A 25 -0.31 -28.38 -30.27
N ARG A 26 -0.13 -27.56 -31.31
CA ARG A 26 1.14 -27.42 -32.05
C ARG A 26 2.25 -26.89 -31.17
N GLU A 27 1.98 -25.87 -30.37
CA GLU A 27 2.93 -25.29 -29.43
C GLU A 27 3.41 -26.31 -28.40
N LYS A 28 2.48 -27.08 -27.81
CA LYS A 28 2.82 -28.17 -26.88
C LYS A 28 3.66 -29.26 -27.55
N GLU A 29 3.33 -29.61 -28.79
CA GLU A 29 4.08 -30.60 -29.57
C GLU A 29 5.52 -30.11 -29.86
N GLU A 30 5.69 -28.84 -30.21
CA GLU A 30 7.00 -28.24 -30.46
C GLU A 30 7.82 -28.10 -29.17
N LYS A 31 7.20 -27.66 -28.08
CA LYS A 31 7.83 -27.63 -26.75
C LYS A 31 8.34 -29.03 -26.37
N GLN A 32 7.52 -30.06 -26.55
CA GLN A 32 7.91 -31.43 -26.25
C GLN A 32 9.05 -31.95 -27.15
N LYS A 33 9.07 -31.56 -28.43
CA LYS A 33 10.19 -31.85 -29.34
C LYS A 33 11.48 -31.15 -28.90
N LEU A 34 11.39 -29.94 -28.38
CA LEU A 34 12.53 -29.18 -27.84
C LEU A 34 13.09 -29.87 -26.59
N ILE A 35 12.22 -30.20 -25.63
CA ILE A 35 12.58 -30.92 -24.39
C ILE A 35 13.25 -32.27 -24.73
N ALA A 36 12.68 -33.01 -25.69
CA ALA A 36 13.24 -34.30 -26.10
C ALA A 36 14.60 -34.17 -26.82
N ARG A 37 14.88 -33.03 -27.48
CA ARG A 37 16.15 -32.80 -28.19
C ARG A 37 17.26 -32.26 -27.30
N TYR A 38 16.93 -31.39 -26.36
CA TYR A 38 17.91 -30.61 -25.61
C TYR A 38 17.92 -30.91 -24.10
N GLY A 39 16.99 -31.72 -23.61
CA GLY A 39 16.84 -32.04 -22.19
C GLY A 39 15.98 -31.02 -21.44
N SER A 40 15.53 -31.37 -20.24
CA SER A 40 14.74 -30.49 -19.36
C SER A 40 15.54 -29.32 -18.78
N ASP A 41 16.88 -29.34 -18.89
CA ASP A 41 17.80 -28.30 -18.37
C ASP A 41 17.67 -26.93 -19.06
N ILE A 42 16.89 -26.82 -20.14
CA ILE A 42 16.56 -25.54 -20.78
C ILE A 42 15.46 -24.79 -20.04
N GLU A 43 14.64 -25.45 -19.22
CA GLU A 43 13.67 -24.75 -18.36
C GLU A 43 14.36 -24.00 -17.20
N ASP A 44 15.61 -24.33 -16.86
CA ASP A 44 16.33 -23.75 -15.71
C ASP A 44 17.32 -22.62 -16.09
N SER A 45 17.46 -22.31 -17.39
CA SER A 45 18.49 -21.37 -17.88
C SER A 45 17.93 -20.10 -18.52
N SER A 46 16.62 -19.86 -18.43
CA SER A 46 16.01 -18.63 -18.92
C SER A 46 14.98 -18.13 -17.91
N ASP A 47 15.38 -17.07 -17.20
CA ASP A 47 14.56 -16.19 -16.35
C ASP A 47 14.31 -16.60 -14.88
N ASP A 48 15.39 -16.96 -14.17
CA ASP A 48 15.48 -16.76 -12.71
C ASP A 48 16.53 -15.67 -12.43
N GLU A 49 16.35 -14.51 -13.05
CA GLU A 49 16.89 -13.27 -12.48
C GLU A 49 16.05 -13.02 -11.23
N SER A 50 16.54 -13.49 -10.07
CA SER A 50 15.95 -13.27 -8.75
C SER A 50 15.18 -11.94 -8.72
N GLU A 51 13.85 -12.02 -8.88
CA GLU A 51 13.01 -10.86 -8.65
C GLU A 51 13.33 -10.37 -7.25
N ASP A 52 13.74 -9.11 -7.18
CA ASP A 52 14.18 -8.48 -5.95
C ASP A 52 13.03 -8.60 -4.95
N ASP A 53 13.19 -9.44 -3.90
CA ASP A 53 12.28 -9.55 -2.75
C ASP A 53 11.98 -8.16 -2.14
N ASN A 54 12.76 -7.14 -2.49
CA ASN A 54 12.56 -5.74 -2.11
C ASN A 54 11.50 -5.00 -2.97
N ALA A 55 10.92 -5.61 -4.00
CA ALA A 55 9.78 -5.05 -4.75
C ALA A 55 8.50 -4.99 -3.90
N GLU A 56 8.36 -5.90 -2.92
CA GLU A 56 7.28 -5.88 -1.93
C GLU A 56 7.38 -4.67 -0.97
N ASP A 57 8.53 -3.99 -0.89
CA ASP A 57 8.71 -2.80 -0.06
C ASP A 57 8.19 -1.51 -0.71
N TRP A 58 7.72 -1.54 -1.98
CA TRP A 58 7.19 -0.36 -2.66
C TRP A 58 5.75 -0.04 -2.21
N THR A 59 5.63 0.40 -0.96
CA THR A 59 4.36 0.84 -0.36
C THR A 59 3.98 2.27 -0.79
N ASP A 60 2.69 2.62 -0.70
CA ASP A 60 2.19 3.96 -1.06
C ASP A 60 2.84 5.09 -0.24
N ASP A 61 3.28 4.79 0.98
CA ASP A 61 3.99 5.75 1.83
C ASP A 61 5.43 5.97 1.35
N VAL A 62 6.12 4.91 0.89
CA VAL A 62 7.44 5.00 0.25
C VAL A 62 7.35 5.77 -1.06
N GLU A 63 6.28 5.58 -1.85
CA GLU A 63 6.05 6.33 -3.09
C GLU A 63 5.88 7.85 -2.81
N LYS A 64 5.16 8.23 -1.77
CA LYS A 64 5.03 9.65 -1.35
C LYS A 64 6.39 10.25 -0.96
N GLU A 65 7.20 9.50 -0.21
CA GLU A 65 8.56 9.90 0.16
C GLU A 65 9.45 10.03 -1.08
N PHE A 66 9.37 9.09 -2.01
CA PHE A 66 10.06 9.15 -3.30
C PHE A 66 9.69 10.41 -4.09
N LEU A 67 8.39 10.71 -4.23
CA LEU A 67 7.91 11.88 -4.96
C LEU A 67 8.31 13.20 -4.30
N ARG A 68 8.34 13.24 -2.95
CA ARG A 68 8.89 14.35 -2.18
C ARG A 68 10.37 14.56 -2.48
N CYS A 69 11.17 13.49 -2.50
CA CYS A 69 12.59 13.58 -2.84
C CYS A 69 12.79 14.07 -4.27
N TYR A 70 11.98 13.54 -5.19
CA TYR A 70 12.01 13.89 -6.59
C TYR A 70 11.67 15.37 -6.83
N SER A 71 10.70 15.93 -6.09
CA SER A 71 10.35 17.36 -6.19
C SER A 71 11.53 18.25 -5.81
N ILE A 72 12.21 17.93 -4.71
CA ILE A 72 13.39 18.66 -4.20
C ILE A 72 14.55 18.54 -5.18
N LEU A 73 14.77 17.34 -5.73
CA LEU A 73 15.81 17.07 -6.72
C LEU A 73 15.60 17.87 -8.01
N LYS A 74 14.37 17.89 -8.55
CA LYS A 74 14.02 18.65 -9.75
C LYS A 74 14.07 20.16 -9.52
N LYS A 75 13.74 20.61 -8.32
CA LYS A 75 13.89 22.02 -7.90
C LYS A 75 15.36 22.42 -7.69
N ARG A 76 16.26 21.44 -7.55
CA ARG A 76 17.69 21.63 -7.24
C ARG A 76 17.89 22.41 -5.93
N ASP A 77 17.02 22.15 -4.95
CA ASP A 77 17.08 22.82 -3.65
C ASP A 77 18.37 22.40 -2.90
N PRO A 78 19.09 23.31 -2.22
CA PRO A 78 20.33 22.99 -1.50
C PRO A 78 20.17 21.94 -0.40
N LYS A 79 18.92 21.69 0.04
CA LYS A 79 18.57 20.69 1.05
C LYS A 79 19.05 19.28 0.68
N ILE A 80 19.18 18.95 -0.61
CA ILE A 80 19.68 17.62 -1.03
C ILE A 80 21.12 17.33 -0.59
N TYR A 81 21.89 18.37 -0.23
CA TYR A 81 23.29 18.23 0.19
C TYR A 81 23.46 18.29 1.71
N ASP A 82 22.38 18.55 2.46
CA ASP A 82 22.45 18.59 3.92
C ASP A 82 22.48 17.16 4.47
N SER A 83 23.54 16.83 5.20
CA SER A 83 23.67 15.50 5.83
C SER A 83 22.65 15.26 6.94
N ASN A 84 21.97 16.31 7.41
CA ASN A 84 20.94 16.20 8.45
C ASN A 84 19.54 15.91 7.90
N THR A 85 19.33 16.02 6.57
CA THR A 85 18.02 15.75 5.98
C THR A 85 17.90 14.26 5.65
N GLN A 86 17.01 13.57 6.34
CA GLN A 86 16.60 12.22 5.98
C GLN A 86 15.36 12.28 5.07
N PHE A 87 15.45 11.55 3.97
CA PHE A 87 14.48 11.57 2.88
C PHE A 87 13.56 10.36 2.91
N PHE A 88 14.13 9.20 3.26
CA PHE A 88 13.42 7.96 3.46
C PHE A 88 13.51 7.58 4.94
N ASN A 89 12.36 7.29 5.55
CA ASN A 89 12.35 6.74 6.89
C ASN A 89 12.68 5.26 6.78
N THR A 90 13.82 4.82 7.33
CA THR A 90 14.21 3.41 7.32
C THR A 90 13.24 2.59 8.16
N THR A 91 12.13 2.15 7.59
CA THR A 91 11.42 0.96 8.05
C THR A 91 12.19 -0.24 7.51
N GLU A 92 13.15 -0.71 8.33
CA GLU A 92 13.61 -2.10 8.40
C GLU A 92 14.20 -2.83 7.18
N SER A 93 14.68 -2.18 6.12
CA SER A 93 15.51 -2.90 5.11
C SER A 93 17.00 -3.05 5.53
N SER A 94 17.26 -3.26 6.82
CA SER A 94 18.59 -3.64 7.33
C SER A 94 18.44 -4.38 8.65
N SER A 95 18.58 -5.70 8.58
CA SER A 95 18.71 -6.60 9.72
C SER A 95 19.79 -6.11 10.70
N ALA A 96 19.38 -5.40 11.75
CA ALA A 96 20.17 -5.18 12.96
C ALA A 96 19.24 -4.81 14.14
N ASN A 97 18.74 -5.85 14.81
CA ASN A 97 18.12 -5.92 16.14
C ASN A 97 16.63 -6.29 16.15
N ASP A 98 16.41 -7.61 16.10
CA ASP A 98 15.19 -8.28 16.50
C ASP A 98 14.87 -8.02 17.99
N SER A 99 13.79 -7.27 18.22
CA SER A 99 13.00 -7.40 19.43
C SER A 99 11.51 -7.37 19.05
N HIS A 100 11.04 -8.45 18.44
CA HIS A 100 9.62 -8.71 18.21
C HIS A 100 8.83 -8.79 19.53
N GLU A 101 7.95 -7.81 19.78
CA GLU A 101 6.91 -7.89 20.80
C GLU A 101 5.59 -8.34 20.16
N THR A 102 5.30 -9.64 20.24
CA THR A 102 4.07 -10.23 19.68
C THR A 102 2.85 -9.95 20.57
N ASN A 103 1.82 -9.34 19.98
CA ASN A 103 0.49 -9.13 20.56
C ASN A 103 -0.22 -10.45 20.95
N LYS A 104 -0.37 -10.71 22.26
CA LYS A 104 -1.23 -11.78 22.80
C LYS A 104 -2.58 -11.22 23.25
N ARG A 105 -3.67 -11.78 22.72
CA ARG A 105 -5.05 -11.55 23.18
C ARG A 105 -5.17 -11.85 24.68
N LYS A 106 -5.67 -10.88 25.46
CA LYS A 106 -5.83 -10.97 26.93
C LYS A 106 -6.77 -12.12 27.29
N LYS A 107 -6.24 -13.20 27.84
CA LYS A 107 -7.05 -14.16 28.62
C LYS A 107 -7.42 -13.51 29.94
N GLU A 108 -8.70 -13.58 30.31
CA GLU A 108 -9.18 -13.16 31.63
C GLU A 108 -8.38 -13.87 32.73
N LYS A 109 -7.97 -13.10 33.74
CA LYS A 109 -7.12 -13.60 34.83
C LYS A 109 -7.91 -14.63 35.64
N LYS A 110 -7.36 -15.83 35.80
CA LYS A 110 -7.90 -16.83 36.74
C LYS A 110 -7.68 -16.28 38.15
N MET A 111 -8.76 -16.00 38.87
CA MET A 111 -8.72 -15.52 40.26
C MET A 111 -8.40 -16.67 41.21
N THR A 112 -7.48 -16.45 42.13
CA THR A 112 -7.13 -17.41 43.19
C THR A 112 -8.09 -17.24 44.37
N LEU A 113 -8.27 -18.26 45.22
CA LEU A 113 -9.14 -18.15 46.41
C LEU A 113 -8.80 -16.93 47.28
N LYS A 114 -7.51 -16.64 47.44
CA LYS A 114 -7.01 -15.43 48.14
C LYS A 114 -7.46 -14.13 47.47
N ASP A 115 -7.52 -14.09 46.14
CA ASP A 115 -7.93 -12.89 45.41
C ASP A 115 -9.43 -12.60 45.60
N ALA A 116 -10.24 -13.66 45.74
CA ALA A 116 -11.66 -13.54 46.10
C ALA A 116 -11.85 -13.06 47.55
N GLU A 117 -11.04 -13.54 48.49
CA GLU A 117 -11.03 -13.03 49.87
C GLU A 117 -10.64 -11.56 49.95
N ILE A 118 -9.64 -11.14 49.15
CA ILE A 118 -9.22 -9.73 49.06
C ILE A 118 -10.35 -8.87 48.45
N GLN A 119 -11.02 -9.35 47.40
CA GLN A 119 -12.17 -8.65 46.82
C GLN A 119 -13.33 -8.53 47.81
N TYR A 120 -13.61 -9.61 48.55
CA TYR A 120 -14.66 -9.60 49.57
C TYR A 120 -14.32 -8.65 50.73
N ALA A 121 -13.08 -8.66 51.22
CA ALA A 121 -12.62 -7.74 52.26
C ALA A 121 -12.64 -6.27 51.80
N PHE A 122 -12.31 -6.00 50.53
CA PHE A 122 -12.38 -4.67 49.94
C PHE A 122 -13.82 -4.17 49.80
N ALA A 123 -14.73 -5.02 49.33
CA ALA A 123 -16.15 -4.71 49.25
C ALA A 123 -16.75 -4.49 50.66
N GLU A 124 -16.36 -5.32 51.63
CA GLU A 124 -16.83 -5.18 53.01
C GLU A 124 -16.27 -3.94 53.72
N ALA A 125 -15.06 -3.50 53.37
CA ALA A 125 -14.52 -2.22 53.83
C ALA A 125 -15.31 -1.04 53.24
N MET A 126 -15.75 -1.11 51.98
CA MET A 126 -16.60 -0.09 51.38
C MET A 126 -18.03 -0.06 51.93
N HIS A 127 -18.54 -1.18 52.43
CA HIS A 127 -19.89 -1.26 53.01
C HIS A 127 -19.97 -0.93 54.51
N LYS A 128 -18.83 -0.70 55.19
CA LYS A 128 -18.78 -0.39 56.63
C LYS A 128 -18.65 1.09 56.98
N ASP A 129 -18.59 1.97 55.98
CA ASP A 129 -18.53 3.43 56.18
C ASP A 129 -19.91 4.11 56.12
N ASP A 130 -21.00 3.40 56.48
CA ASP A 130 -22.33 4.00 56.62
C ASP A 130 -22.78 4.14 58.10
N ASP A 131 -21.84 4.14 59.06
CA ASP A 131 -22.15 4.59 60.42
C ASP A 131 -20.98 5.34 61.11
N HIS A 132 -21.23 6.64 61.31
CA HIS A 132 -20.56 7.65 62.14
C HIS A 132 -19.36 8.51 61.64
N ASN A 133 -19.74 9.73 61.22
CA ASN A 133 -19.28 11.03 61.74
C ASN A 133 -17.83 11.50 61.44
N ASP A 134 -17.73 12.33 60.41
CA ASP A 134 -16.88 13.53 60.26
C ASP A 134 -15.59 13.61 61.12
N LYS A 135 -14.46 13.15 60.57
CA LYS A 135 -13.11 13.56 61.00
C LYS A 135 -12.16 13.70 59.81
N GLN A 136 -11.98 14.94 59.36
CA GLN A 136 -10.98 15.35 58.38
C GLN A 136 -9.55 14.99 58.85
N ILE A 137 -8.90 14.08 58.13
CA ILE A 137 -7.45 13.85 58.23
C ILE A 137 -6.77 14.74 57.19
N GLN A 138 -6.06 15.76 57.66
CA GLN A 138 -5.28 16.68 56.82
C GLN A 138 -4.04 15.97 56.29
N THR A 139 -4.08 15.55 55.02
CA THR A 139 -2.89 15.13 54.28
C THR A 139 -2.27 16.35 53.61
N ASN A 140 -1.09 16.74 54.08
CA ASN A 140 -0.33 17.86 53.55
C ASN A 140 0.03 17.63 52.07
N GLY A 141 -0.61 18.41 51.20
CA GLY A 141 -0.05 18.91 49.94
C GLY A 141 0.18 17.93 48.80
N LYS A 142 -0.20 16.65 48.96
CA LYS A 142 -0.21 15.69 47.85
C LYS A 142 -1.65 15.51 47.40
N LYS A 143 -1.92 15.79 46.13
CA LYS A 143 -3.25 15.65 45.53
C LYS A 143 -3.74 14.23 45.78
N SER A 144 -5.04 14.11 46.02
CA SER A 144 -5.64 12.78 46.18
C SER A 144 -5.42 12.00 44.88
N ILE A 145 -5.21 10.69 44.98
CA ILE A 145 -5.08 9.81 43.81
C ILE A 145 -6.22 10.03 42.81
N VAL A 146 -7.42 10.32 43.33
CA VAL A 146 -8.61 10.64 42.55
C VAL A 146 -8.46 11.96 41.77
N GLU A 147 -7.88 12.97 42.40
CA GLU A 147 -7.68 14.30 41.85
C GLU A 147 -6.59 14.31 40.77
N GLU A 148 -5.51 13.55 41.00
CA GLU A 148 -4.47 13.32 40.00
C GLU A 148 -5.03 12.60 38.75
N GLN A 149 -5.92 11.62 38.93
CA GLN A 149 -6.57 10.92 37.82
C GLN A 149 -7.47 11.84 36.99
N GLU A 150 -8.18 12.77 37.62
CA GLU A 150 -9.02 13.73 36.90
C GLU A 150 -8.20 14.73 36.06
N GLU A 151 -7.07 15.20 36.57
CA GLU A 151 -6.19 16.10 35.81
C GLU A 151 -5.58 15.40 34.60
N ILE A 152 -5.22 14.13 34.75
CA ILE A 152 -4.75 13.29 33.66
C ILE A 152 -5.86 13.10 32.61
N LYS A 153 -7.09 12.78 33.02
CA LYS A 153 -8.24 12.67 32.09
C LYS A 153 -8.53 14.00 31.38
N LYS A 154 -8.47 15.13 32.10
CA LYS A 154 -8.69 16.48 31.54
C LYS A 154 -7.60 16.90 30.55
N SER A 155 -6.34 16.61 30.85
CA SER A 155 -5.22 16.93 29.94
C SER A 155 -5.25 16.09 28.66
N ILE A 156 -5.58 14.80 28.77
CA ILE A 156 -5.75 13.91 27.60
C ILE A 156 -6.97 14.35 26.77
N LYS A 157 -8.08 14.69 27.42
CA LYS A 157 -9.28 15.29 26.79
C LYS A 157 -8.99 16.60 26.08
N SER A 158 -7.99 17.36 26.53
CA SER A 158 -7.56 18.59 25.88
C SER A 158 -6.72 18.35 24.62
N ILE A 159 -5.99 17.23 24.53
CA ILE A 159 -5.17 16.86 23.37
C ILE A 159 -6.01 16.10 22.33
N LEU A 160 -6.98 15.31 22.80
CA LEU A 160 -7.96 14.58 22.00
C LEU A 160 -9.38 15.04 22.38
N PRO A 161 -9.84 16.21 21.89
CA PRO A 161 -11.21 16.67 22.14
C PRO A 161 -12.23 15.78 21.42
N GLY A 162 -13.09 15.11 22.20
CA GLY A 162 -14.28 14.35 21.77
C GLY A 162 -14.46 12.97 22.41
N THR A 163 -13.57 12.55 23.32
CA THR A 163 -13.63 11.23 24.01
C THR A 163 -14.58 11.39 25.21
N ASP A 164 -15.72 10.67 25.23
CA ASP A 164 -16.71 10.46 26.34
C ASP A 164 -16.66 9.18 27.31
N ASP A 165 -16.25 9.36 28.56
CA ASP A 165 -15.59 8.45 29.53
C ASP A 165 -15.70 6.87 29.61
N ASP A 166 -16.43 6.09 28.79
CA ASP A 166 -16.71 4.65 29.07
C ASP A 166 -16.11 3.57 28.14
N ASP A 167 -15.84 3.84 26.85
CA ASP A 167 -15.13 2.93 25.90
C ASP A 167 -14.77 3.65 24.59
N LEU A 168 -13.80 4.56 24.66
CA LEU A 168 -14.25 5.86 24.23
C LEU A 168 -13.59 6.52 23.04
N PHE A 169 -12.29 6.45 22.97
CA PHE A 169 -11.63 6.64 21.70
C PHE A 169 -10.85 5.39 21.41
N THR A 170 -11.33 4.68 20.40
CA THR A 170 -10.49 3.78 19.63
C THR A 170 -9.81 4.60 18.55
N ARG A 171 -8.48 4.49 18.42
CA ARG A 171 -7.79 5.00 17.23
C ARG A 171 -8.42 4.30 16.04
N LYS A 172 -9.15 5.04 15.20
CA LYS A 172 -9.51 4.53 13.89
C LYS A 172 -8.20 4.31 13.14
N LEU A 173 -7.86 3.04 12.92
CA LEU A 173 -6.95 2.70 11.84
C LEU A 173 -7.69 3.11 10.57
N LYS A 174 -7.01 3.89 9.71
CA LYS A 174 -7.54 4.17 8.38
C LYS A 174 -7.87 2.83 7.75
N THR A 175 -9.14 2.62 7.41
CA THR A 175 -9.55 1.42 6.68
C THR A 175 -8.86 1.44 5.31
N ASP A 176 -8.58 0.27 4.73
CA ASP A 176 -7.88 0.21 3.44
C ASP A 176 -8.68 0.95 2.34
N GLU A 177 -10.02 0.97 2.44
CA GLU A 177 -10.90 1.78 1.58
C GLU A 177 -10.71 3.30 1.73
N GLU A 178 -10.25 3.78 2.88
CA GLU A 178 -10.00 5.20 3.13
C GLU A 178 -8.61 5.60 2.61
N LYS A 179 -7.61 4.74 2.82
CA LYS A 179 -6.25 4.92 2.27
C LYS A 179 -6.27 4.97 0.74
N THR A 180 -6.92 3.99 0.12
CA THR A 180 -7.06 3.94 -1.35
C THR A 180 -7.78 5.16 -1.93
N LYS A 181 -8.76 5.72 -1.23
CA LYS A 181 -9.41 6.99 -1.64
C LYS A 181 -8.49 8.19 -1.47
N GLU A 182 -7.76 8.28 -0.37
CA GLU A 182 -6.76 9.34 -0.16
C GLU A 182 -5.66 9.28 -1.24
N GLU A 183 -5.26 8.09 -1.65
CA GLU A 183 -4.30 7.85 -2.73
C GLU A 183 -4.85 8.22 -4.10
N GLN A 184 -6.09 7.85 -4.42
CA GLN A 184 -6.75 8.26 -5.66
C GLN A 184 -6.84 9.78 -5.73
N ASP A 185 -7.27 10.42 -4.64
CA ASP A 185 -7.33 11.86 -4.51
C ASP A 185 -5.95 12.52 -4.71
N TYR A 186 -4.90 11.88 -4.20
CA TYR A 186 -3.51 12.31 -4.35
C TYR A 186 -3.03 12.20 -5.80
N ILE A 187 -3.32 11.09 -6.47
CA ILE A 187 -2.99 10.85 -7.88
C ILE A 187 -3.76 11.82 -8.78
N GLU A 188 -5.05 12.01 -8.55
CA GLU A 188 -5.89 12.96 -9.29
C GLU A 188 -5.42 14.41 -9.11
N TRP A 189 -4.97 14.76 -7.91
CA TRP A 189 -4.33 16.05 -7.65
C TRP A 189 -3.04 16.20 -8.45
N LEU A 190 -2.15 15.21 -8.46
CA LEU A 190 -0.92 15.24 -9.26
C LEU A 190 -1.18 15.33 -10.78
N LYS A 191 -2.29 14.75 -11.26
CA LYS A 191 -2.77 14.89 -12.66
C LYS A 191 -3.39 16.25 -12.96
N GLY A 192 -3.54 17.12 -11.96
CA GLY A 192 -4.21 18.42 -12.08
C GLY A 192 -5.73 18.34 -12.27
N GLN A 193 -6.34 17.18 -12.02
CA GLN A 193 -7.80 16.99 -12.11
C GLN A 193 -8.51 17.46 -10.84
N LYS A 194 -7.80 17.44 -9.70
CA LYS A 194 -8.29 17.90 -8.40
C LYS A 194 -7.53 19.15 -7.94
N ASN A 195 -8.24 20.12 -7.37
CA ASN A 195 -7.65 21.41 -6.98
C ASN A 195 -6.98 21.41 -5.60
N GLU A 196 -7.40 20.52 -4.69
CA GLU A 196 -6.92 20.51 -3.30
C GLU A 196 -6.78 19.09 -2.73
N ILE A 197 -5.75 18.92 -1.90
CA ILE A 197 -5.50 17.73 -1.09
C ILE A 197 -5.66 18.07 0.40
N THR A 198 -6.05 17.09 1.19
CA THR A 198 -6.27 17.21 2.64
C THR A 198 -4.98 17.45 3.43
N ASP A 199 -3.85 16.90 2.96
CA ASP A 199 -2.57 17.01 3.66
C ASP A 199 -1.78 18.27 3.24
N SER A 200 -1.72 19.22 4.17
CA SER A 200 -1.00 20.49 4.00
C SER A 200 0.51 20.32 3.82
N SER A 201 1.12 19.31 4.46
CA SER A 201 2.57 19.07 4.38
C SER A 201 2.96 18.51 3.01
N ILE A 202 2.18 17.56 2.49
CA ILE A 202 2.38 16.99 1.16
C ILE A 202 2.18 18.08 0.09
N LYS A 203 1.16 18.93 0.27
CA LYS A 203 0.88 20.05 -0.63
C LYS A 203 2.07 20.99 -0.75
N SER A 204 2.76 21.35 0.35
CA SER A 204 3.90 22.28 0.27
C SER A 204 5.10 21.68 -0.45
N ASP A 205 5.39 20.41 -0.17
CA ASP A 205 6.59 19.75 -0.67
C ASP A 205 6.46 19.32 -2.14
N LEU A 206 5.24 18.96 -2.58
CA LEU A 206 4.99 18.51 -3.94
C LEU A 206 4.44 19.60 -4.86
N LYS A 207 4.15 20.80 -4.37
CA LYS A 207 3.65 21.91 -5.20
C LYS A 207 4.51 22.15 -6.45
N TYR A 208 5.83 22.17 -6.28
CA TYR A 208 6.75 22.38 -7.41
C TYR A 208 6.64 21.26 -8.45
N LEU A 209 6.50 20.01 -8.00
CA LEU A 209 6.39 18.85 -8.88
C LEU A 209 5.05 18.84 -9.61
N HIS A 210 3.96 19.15 -8.90
CA HIS A 210 2.63 19.31 -9.48
C HIS A 210 2.64 20.37 -10.60
N ASP A 211 3.19 21.56 -10.33
CA ASP A 211 3.25 22.64 -11.31
C ASP A 211 4.13 22.27 -12.51
N TYR A 212 5.22 21.52 -12.27
CA TYR A 212 6.11 21.01 -13.31
C TYR A 212 5.45 19.96 -14.21
N TRP A 213 4.71 18.99 -13.63
CA TRP A 213 4.06 17.91 -14.39
C TRP A 213 2.83 18.35 -15.19
N ASN A 214 2.24 19.48 -14.81
CA ASN A 214 1.11 20.11 -15.49
C ASN A 214 1.54 21.17 -16.52
N ASP A 215 2.83 21.43 -16.68
CA ASP A 215 3.35 22.32 -17.71
C ASP A 215 3.24 21.66 -19.11
N PRO A 216 2.60 22.30 -20.11
CA PRO A 216 2.54 21.77 -21.47
C PRO A 216 3.91 21.65 -22.17
N SER A 217 4.95 22.28 -21.63
CA SER A 217 6.33 22.18 -22.12
C SER A 217 7.15 21.04 -21.51
N LEU A 218 6.51 20.14 -20.76
CA LEU A 218 7.16 18.99 -20.13
C LEU A 218 7.87 18.10 -21.14
N SER A 219 9.07 17.63 -20.79
CA SER A 219 9.84 16.74 -21.65
C SER A 219 9.12 15.40 -21.85
N GLU A 220 9.31 14.76 -22.99
CA GLU A 220 8.70 13.45 -23.28
C GLU A 220 9.08 12.38 -22.24
N ARG A 221 10.32 12.43 -21.74
CA ARG A 221 10.80 11.54 -20.68
C ARG A 221 10.09 11.79 -19.36
N ASP A 222 9.87 13.04 -18.99
CA ASP A 222 9.17 13.38 -17.74
C ASP A 222 7.66 13.14 -17.87
N ARG A 223 7.09 13.29 -19.07
CA ARG A 223 5.70 12.91 -19.38
C ARG A 223 5.50 11.40 -19.24
N PHE A 224 6.44 10.61 -19.77
CA PHE A 224 6.46 9.17 -19.59
C PHE A 224 6.59 8.81 -18.11
N LEU A 225 7.54 9.40 -17.37
CA LEU A 225 7.72 9.10 -15.96
C LEU A 225 6.48 9.41 -15.13
N ARG A 226 5.83 10.56 -15.38
CA ARG A 226 4.55 10.92 -14.77
C ARG A 226 3.52 9.83 -15.01
N ASP A 227 3.35 9.40 -16.25
CA ASP A 227 2.35 8.38 -16.60
C ASP A 227 2.68 7.01 -16.01
N PHE A 228 3.97 6.62 -16.03
CA PHE A 228 4.48 5.37 -15.50
C PHE A 228 4.23 5.22 -14.00
N ILE A 229 4.54 6.26 -13.22
CA ILE A 229 4.33 6.27 -11.77
C ILE A 229 2.83 6.31 -11.46
N LEU A 230 2.09 7.25 -12.07
CA LEU A 230 0.67 7.46 -11.74
C LEU A 230 -0.26 6.32 -12.18
N ASN A 231 0.14 5.55 -13.19
CA ASN A 231 -0.59 4.35 -13.62
C ASN A 231 -0.03 3.07 -12.98
N LYS A 232 0.90 3.19 -12.01
CA LYS A 232 1.52 2.08 -11.30
C LYS A 232 2.05 0.99 -12.24
N MET A 233 2.63 1.39 -13.38
CA MET A 233 3.09 0.45 -14.41
C MET A 233 4.23 -0.47 -13.95
N HIS A 234 4.92 -0.10 -12.86
CA HIS A 234 5.91 -0.97 -12.22
C HIS A 234 5.30 -2.23 -11.57
N LEU A 235 3.98 -2.24 -11.31
CA LEU A 235 3.24 -3.39 -10.75
C LEU A 235 2.62 -4.29 -11.83
N GLN A 236 2.54 -3.83 -13.10
CA GLN A 236 1.89 -4.60 -14.17
C GLN A 236 2.66 -5.86 -14.61
N HIS A 237 3.91 -6.02 -14.18
CA HIS A 237 4.71 -7.19 -14.55
C HIS A 237 4.50 -8.42 -13.64
N ALA A 238 3.76 -8.31 -12.53
CA ALA A 238 3.63 -9.41 -11.56
C ALA A 238 2.51 -10.43 -11.86
N ASP A 239 1.55 -10.11 -12.74
CA ASP A 239 0.39 -10.97 -13.03
C ASP A 239 0.26 -11.37 -14.52
N ASP A 240 1.11 -10.85 -15.40
CA ASP A 240 1.01 -11.03 -16.86
C ASP A 240 2.00 -12.08 -17.43
N ASP A 241 2.67 -12.87 -16.58
CA ASP A 241 3.50 -13.99 -17.04
C ASP A 241 2.68 -15.24 -17.46
N ASP A 242 1.35 -15.20 -17.32
CA ASP A 242 0.45 -16.26 -17.81
C ASP A 242 -0.28 -15.91 -19.13
N ASP A 243 -0.18 -14.68 -19.65
CA ASP A 243 -0.86 -14.28 -20.89
C ASP A 243 0.11 -13.71 -21.95
N ASP A 244 0.89 -14.63 -22.55
CA ASP A 244 1.73 -14.49 -23.75
C ASP A 244 0.98 -14.01 -25.03
N GLU A 245 -0.23 -13.45 -24.92
CA GLU A 245 -1.06 -13.01 -26.04
C GLU A 245 -0.83 -11.53 -26.40
N THR A 246 -0.40 -10.68 -25.45
CA THR A 246 -0.26 -9.23 -25.67
C THR A 246 1.11 -8.81 -26.23
N ARG A 247 2.15 -9.63 -26.03
CA ARG A 247 3.51 -9.36 -26.52
C ARG A 247 3.64 -9.46 -28.05
N PHE A 248 2.72 -10.17 -28.71
CA PHE A 248 2.68 -10.26 -30.18
C PHE A 248 2.01 -9.07 -30.86
N GLU A 249 1.04 -8.39 -30.23
CA GLU A 249 0.34 -7.26 -30.85
C GLU A 249 1.23 -6.00 -30.93
N ILE A 250 2.05 -5.73 -29.91
CA ILE A 250 2.96 -4.57 -29.90
C ILE A 250 4.05 -4.71 -30.98
N LYS A 251 4.51 -5.94 -31.25
CA LYS A 251 5.53 -6.22 -32.27
C LYS A 251 5.00 -6.04 -33.71
N VAL A 252 3.73 -6.36 -33.94
CA VAL A 252 3.09 -6.15 -35.26
C VAL A 252 2.81 -4.65 -35.50
N PHE A 253 2.41 -3.91 -34.47
CA PHE A 253 2.12 -2.48 -34.61
C PHE A 253 3.37 -1.65 -34.96
N LEU A 254 4.52 -1.98 -34.36
CA LEU A 254 5.80 -1.32 -34.66
C LEU A 254 6.37 -1.69 -36.04
N GLN A 255 6.12 -2.90 -36.53
CA GLN A 255 6.58 -3.34 -37.85
C GLN A 255 5.80 -2.68 -39.00
N VAL A 256 4.52 -2.33 -38.78
CA VAL A 256 3.68 -1.66 -39.80
C VAL A 256 3.96 -0.17 -39.89
N GLN A 257 4.36 0.49 -38.78
CA GLN A 257 4.70 1.92 -38.78
C GLN A 257 6.05 2.26 -39.43
N PHE A 258 6.95 1.29 -39.61
CA PHE A 258 8.28 1.52 -40.21
C PHE A 258 8.36 1.20 -41.71
N TYR A 259 7.25 0.83 -42.36
CA TYR A 259 7.23 0.43 -43.79
C TYR A 259 6.28 1.24 -44.69
N PHE A 260 5.88 2.45 -44.27
CA PHE A 260 5.28 3.46 -45.15
C PHE A 260 5.99 4.81 -45.01
#